data_AF-A0A965ZFU4-F1
#
_entry.id   AF-A0A965ZFU4-F1
#
_cell.length_a   1.000
_cell.length_b   1.000
_cell.length_c   1.000
_cell.angle_alpha   90.00
_cell.angle_beta   90.00
_cell.angle_gamma   90.00
#
_symmetry.space_group_name_H-M   'P 1'
#
loop_
_entity.id
_entity.type
_entity.pdbx_description
1 polymer ?
#
loop_
_entity_poly.entity_id
_entity_poly.type
_entity_poly.pdbx_seq_one_letter_code
_entity_poly.pdbx_strand_id
1 'polypeptide(L)'
;MNTKYLLQLIFKALAFSFALSFILGSAYYIKTVKFDNYIPAVPSIIAGSLLLTLILTLMEFAVLFFQYHSIYTSTIVRLILFFGGTVGFLTSIYFRHLSESNIIFYAITGISFLGVQVILYVRMLRKYPPSAKMG
;
A
#
# COMPACT_ATOMS: atom_id res chain seq x y z
N MET A 1 -8.77 -8.57 -18.48
CA MET A 1 -9.31 -7.83 -17.30
C MET A 1 -9.46 -6.36 -17.68
N ASN A 2 -10.53 -5.66 -17.29
CA ASN A 2 -10.77 -4.28 -17.76
C ASN A 2 -9.90 -3.25 -16.99
N THR A 3 -9.25 -2.33 -17.70
CA THR A 3 -8.46 -1.21 -17.15
C THR A 3 -9.23 -0.39 -16.12
N LYS A 4 -10.54 -0.18 -16.30
CA LYS A 4 -11.39 0.52 -15.32
C LYS A 4 -11.40 -0.17 -13.95
N TYR A 5 -11.45 -1.51 -13.94
CA TYR A 5 -11.42 -2.28 -12.70
C TYR A 5 -10.06 -2.21 -12.01
N LEU A 6 -8.98 -2.26 -12.80
CA LEU A 6 -7.61 -2.11 -12.30
C LEU A 6 -7.38 -0.75 -11.64
N LEU A 7 -7.83 0.33 -12.28
CA LEU A 7 -7.77 1.67 -11.70
C LEU A 7 -8.57 1.76 -10.40
N GLN A 8 -9.79 1.21 -10.36
CA GLN A 8 -10.57 1.16 -9.12
C GLN A 8 -9.85 0.40 -8.00
N LEU A 9 -9.09 -0.64 -8.34
CA LEU A 9 -8.32 -1.39 -7.36
C LEU A 9 -7.18 -0.54 -6.78
N ILE A 10 -6.44 0.17 -7.62
CA ILE A 10 -5.36 1.11 -7.22
C ILE A 10 -5.92 2.24 -6.34
N PHE A 11 -7.03 2.88 -6.74
CA PHE A 11 -7.64 3.94 -5.94
C PHE A 11 -8.19 3.46 -4.59
N LYS A 12 -8.71 2.22 -4.53
CA LYS A 12 -9.11 1.60 -3.27
C LYS A 12 -7.89 1.34 -2.39
N ALA A 13 -6.79 0.84 -2.96
CA ALA A 13 -5.56 0.64 -2.23
C ALA A 13 -5.07 1.95 -1.61
N LEU A 14 -5.03 3.04 -2.38
CA LEU A 14 -4.70 4.38 -1.89
C LEU A 14 -5.60 4.81 -0.73
N ALA A 15 -6.93 4.84 -0.95
CA ALA A 15 -7.86 5.38 0.04
C ALA A 15 -7.86 4.59 1.36
N PHE A 16 -7.92 3.26 1.29
CA PHE A 16 -7.95 2.41 2.47
C PHE A 16 -6.61 2.39 3.20
N SER A 17 -5.50 2.35 2.47
CA SER A 17 -4.17 2.35 3.09
C SER A 17 -3.84 3.69 3.73
N PHE A 18 -4.26 4.80 3.12
CA PHE A 18 -4.12 6.13 3.70
C PHE A 18 -4.90 6.23 5.01
N ALA A 19 -6.18 5.85 5.01
CA ALA A 19 -7.02 5.87 6.20
C ALA A 19 -6.42 5.00 7.32
N LEU A 20 -5.97 3.79 6.98
CA LEU A 20 -5.37 2.87 7.95
C LEU A 20 -4.04 3.40 8.50
N SER A 21 -3.17 3.94 7.65
CA SER A 21 -1.88 4.52 8.05
C SER A 21 -2.07 5.74 8.92
N PHE A 22 -3.06 6.59 8.61
CA PHE A 22 -3.41 7.75 9.43
C PHE A 22 -3.91 7.33 10.82
N ILE A 23 -4.80 6.35 10.89
CA ILE A 23 -5.33 5.83 12.16
C ILE A 23 -4.19 5.24 13.01
N LEU A 24 -3.35 4.38 12.42
CA LEU A 24 -2.27 3.73 13.14
C LEU A 24 -1.15 4.70 13.53
N GLY A 25 -0.80 5.66 12.66
CA GLY A 25 0.16 6.72 12.97
C GLY A 25 -0.34 7.63 14.10
N SER A 26 -1.63 7.97 14.09
CA SER A 26 -2.25 8.74 15.18
C SER A 26 -2.26 7.97 16.50
N ALA A 27 -2.64 6.69 16.47
CA ALA A 27 -2.62 5.83 17.65
C ALA A 27 -1.21 5.67 18.24
N TYR A 28 -0.20 5.52 17.38
CA TYR A 28 1.20 5.48 17.80
C TYR A 28 1.61 6.79 18.49
N TYR A 29 1.34 7.94 17.86
CA TYR A 29 1.73 9.24 18.39
C TYR A 29 1.10 9.53 19.77
N ILE A 30 -0.19 9.25 19.93
CA ILE A 30 -0.91 9.43 21.21
C ILE A 30 -0.25 8.60 22.32
N LYS A 31 0.13 7.34 22.01
CA LYS A 31 0.76 6.44 22.97
C LYS A 31 2.17 6.90 23.37
N THR A 32 2.94 7.48 22.44
CA THR A 32 4.36 7.82 22.67
C THR A 32 4.60 9.22 23.21
N VAL A 33 3.81 10.24 22.81
CA VAL A 33 4.10 11.66 23.11
C VAL A 33 3.18 12.25 24.19
N LYS A 34 2.21 11.48 24.69
CA LYS A 34 1.12 11.93 25.59
C LYS A 34 0.21 12.99 24.94
N PHE A 35 -1.06 13.01 25.36
CA PHE A 35 -2.19 13.67 24.68
C PHE A 35 -1.99 15.18 24.38
N ASP A 36 -1.22 15.90 25.21
CA ASP A 36 -1.16 17.36 25.19
C ASP A 36 -0.55 17.96 23.90
N ASN A 37 0.24 17.19 23.15
CA ASN A 37 0.88 17.63 21.90
C ASN A 37 0.30 16.99 20.62
N TYR A 38 -0.85 16.33 20.70
CA TYR A 38 -1.44 15.63 19.55
C TYR A 38 -1.94 16.56 18.45
N ILE A 39 -2.75 17.57 18.81
CA ILE A 39 -3.39 18.50 17.86
C ILE A 39 -2.40 19.14 16.86
N PRO A 40 -1.23 19.68 17.29
CA PRO A 40 -0.26 20.25 16.35
C PRO A 40 0.48 19.21 15.49
N ALA A 41 0.50 17.93 15.90
CA ALA A 41 1.16 16.86 15.15
C ALA A 41 0.28 16.22 14.07
N VAL A 42 -1.05 16.31 14.20
CA VAL A 42 -2.02 15.74 13.25
C VAL A 42 -1.73 16.15 11.79
N PRO A 43 -1.48 17.42 11.44
CA PRO A 43 -1.22 17.79 10.05
C PRO A 43 0.01 17.11 9.46
N SER A 44 1.06 16.91 10.27
CA SER A 44 2.28 16.23 9.84
C SER A 44 2.03 14.73 9.62
N ILE A 45 1.27 14.08 10.51
CA ILE A 45 0.87 12.68 10.37
C ILE A 45 0.01 12.47 9.12
N ILE A 46 -0.94 13.37 8.86
CA ILE A 46 -1.79 13.34 7.65
C ILE A 46 -0.93 13.49 6.40
N ALA A 47 -0.10 14.54 6.34
CA ALA A 47 0.72 14.83 5.16
C ALA A 47 1.72 13.69 4.88
N GLY A 48 2.40 13.20 5.91
CA GLY A 48 3.34 12.08 5.79
C GLY A 48 2.66 10.79 5.35
N SER A 49 1.52 10.45 5.96
CA SER A 49 0.77 9.23 5.61
C SER A 49 0.25 9.32 4.17
N LEU A 50 -0.26 10.48 3.76
CA LEU A 50 -0.78 10.68 2.41
C LEU A 50 0.33 10.58 1.37
N LEU A 51 1.45 11.27 1.59
CA LEU A 51 2.59 11.28 0.68
C LEU A 51 3.14 9.86 0.48
N LEU A 52 3.35 9.12 1.57
CA LEU A 52 3.89 7.77 1.50
C LEU A 52 2.94 6.78 0.85
N THR A 53 1.66 6.89 1.18
CA THR A 53 0.64 6.06 0.54
C THR A 53 0.58 6.35 -0.96
N LEU A 54 0.70 7.62 -1.36
CA LEU A 54 0.73 8.02 -2.76
C LEU A 54 1.95 7.45 -3.49
N ILE A 55 3.14 7.48 -2.89
CA ILE A 55 4.35 6.86 -3.45
C ILE A 55 4.15 5.36 -3.65
N LEU A 56 3.60 4.66 -2.65
CA LEU A 56 3.31 3.23 -2.75
C LEU A 56 2.26 2.93 -3.83
N THR A 57 1.22 3.75 -3.93
CA THR A 57 0.22 3.66 -4.99
C THR A 57 0.84 3.89 -6.37
N LEU A 58 1.76 4.83 -6.54
CA LEU A 58 2.47 5.02 -7.81
C LEU A 58 3.25 3.75 -8.21
N MET A 59 3.86 3.06 -7.25
CA MET A 59 4.53 1.78 -7.50
C MET A 59 3.54 0.67 -7.92
N GLU A 60 2.30 0.71 -7.42
CA GLU A 60 1.24 -0.22 -7.83
C GLU A 60 0.70 0.01 -9.25
N PHE A 61 1.04 1.10 -9.94
CA PHE A 61 0.60 1.26 -11.34
C PHE A 61 1.09 0.13 -12.25
N ALA A 62 2.14 -0.59 -11.84
CA ALA A 62 2.57 -1.82 -12.48
C ALA A 62 1.45 -2.89 -12.57
N VAL A 63 0.42 -2.83 -11.72
CA VAL A 63 -0.75 -3.71 -11.76
C VAL A 63 -1.59 -3.49 -13.03
N LEU A 64 -1.48 -2.34 -13.72
CA LEU A 64 -2.15 -2.11 -15.01
C LEU A 64 -1.72 -3.11 -16.09
N PHE A 65 -0.51 -3.68 -15.99
CA PHE A 65 -0.04 -4.71 -16.91
C PHE A 65 -0.84 -6.03 -16.83
N PHE A 66 -1.68 -6.22 -15.81
CA PHE A 66 -2.58 -7.38 -15.72
C PHE A 66 -3.71 -7.38 -16.76
N GLN A 67 -3.85 -6.30 -17.54
CA GLN A 67 -4.68 -6.32 -18.73
C GLN A 67 -4.20 -7.35 -19.76
N TYR A 68 -2.90 -7.66 -19.78
CA TYR A 68 -2.30 -8.66 -20.66
C TYR A 68 -2.38 -10.06 -20.04
N HIS A 69 -2.96 -11.00 -20.77
CA HIS A 69 -3.20 -12.36 -20.27
C HIS A 69 -1.91 -13.13 -19.92
N SER A 70 -0.84 -12.96 -20.72
CA SER A 70 0.47 -13.59 -20.49
C SER A 70 1.10 -13.15 -19.16
N ILE A 71 0.88 -11.90 -18.77
CA ILE A 71 1.37 -11.34 -17.50
C ILE A 71 0.50 -11.83 -16.35
N TYR A 72 -0.83 -11.81 -16.52
CA TYR A 72 -1.76 -12.16 -15.46
C TYR A 72 -1.72 -13.63 -15.05
N THR A 73 -1.54 -14.54 -16.01
CA THR A 73 -1.51 -15.99 -15.76
C THR A 73 -0.29 -16.42 -14.95
N SER A 74 0.86 -15.81 -15.20
CA SER A 74 2.10 -16.09 -14.49
C SER A 74 2.01 -15.64 -13.02
N THR A 75 1.99 -16.61 -12.09
CA THR A 75 1.90 -16.33 -10.66
C THR A 75 3.07 -15.50 -10.14
N ILE A 76 4.29 -15.79 -10.58
CA ILE A 76 5.49 -15.08 -10.13
C ILE A 76 5.43 -13.61 -10.57
N VAL A 77 5.17 -13.37 -11.86
CA VAL A 77 5.08 -12.01 -12.41
C VAL A 77 3.94 -11.24 -11.75
N ARG A 78 2.81 -11.90 -11.53
CA ARG A 78 1.66 -11.32 -10.84
C ARG A 78 2.02 -10.89 -9.40
N LEU A 79 2.71 -11.73 -8.63
CA LEU A 79 3.13 -11.37 -7.29
C LEU A 79 4.14 -10.22 -7.28
N ILE A 80 5.12 -10.22 -8.20
CA ILE A 80 6.12 -9.15 -8.30
C ILE A 80 5.46 -7.82 -8.66
N LEU A 81 4.59 -7.78 -9.66
CA LEU A 81 3.94 -6.54 -10.09
C LEU A 81 2.97 -6.00 -9.04
N PHE A 82 2.36 -6.89 -8.24
CA PHE A 82 1.38 -6.48 -7.23
C PHE A 82 2.04 -6.07 -5.90
N PHE A 83 3.04 -6.82 -5.42
CA PHE A 83 3.63 -6.63 -4.09
C PHE A 83 5.06 -6.06 -4.12
N GLY A 84 5.75 -6.11 -5.27
CA GLY A 84 7.18 -5.80 -5.36
C GLY A 84 7.53 -4.39 -4.90
N GLY A 85 6.71 -3.39 -5.24
CA GLY A 85 6.90 -2.00 -4.78
C GLY A 85 6.84 -1.89 -3.26
N THR A 86 5.82 -2.46 -2.63
CA THR A 86 5.63 -2.42 -1.17
C THR A 86 6.71 -3.20 -0.43
N VAL A 87 7.08 -4.37 -0.92
CA VAL A 87 8.17 -5.18 -0.34
C VAL A 87 9.50 -4.45 -0.49
N GLY A 88 9.78 -3.85 -1.65
CA GLY A 88 10.97 -3.04 -1.88
C GLY A 88 11.03 -1.82 -0.97
N PHE A 89 9.90 -1.15 -0.78
CA PHE A 89 9.78 -0.03 0.16
C PHE A 89 10.08 -0.47 1.60
N LEU A 90 9.42 -1.51 2.11
CA LEU A 90 9.65 -2.03 3.46
C LEU A 90 11.11 -2.44 3.66
N THR A 91 11.70 -3.09 2.66
CA THR A 91 13.11 -3.48 2.67
C THR A 91 14.02 -2.26 2.73
N SER A 92 13.70 -1.19 1.99
CA SER A 92 14.49 0.04 1.97
C SER A 92 14.55 0.77 3.32
N ILE A 93 13.54 0.61 4.18
CA ILE A 93 13.52 1.20 5.52
C ILE A 93 14.69 0.68 6.35
N TYR A 94 15.03 -0.61 6.24
CA TYR A 94 16.12 -1.24 7.00
C TYR A 94 17.51 -0.86 6.48
N PHE A 95 17.63 -0.50 5.20
CA PHE A 95 18.90 -0.11 4.60
C PHE A 95 19.20 1.39 4.75
N ARG A 96 18.19 2.21 5.06
CA ARG A 96 18.37 3.65 5.25
C ARG A 96 18.67 3.97 6.72
N HIS A 97 19.61 4.89 6.93
CA HIS A 97 19.91 5.41 8.26
C HIS A 97 18.84 6.45 8.66
N LEU A 98 17.70 5.96 9.13
CA LEU A 98 16.56 6.76 9.58
C LEU A 98 16.53 6.79 11.11
N SER A 99 15.97 7.85 11.68
CA SER A 99 15.68 7.90 13.12
C SER A 99 14.62 6.85 13.49
N GLU A 100 14.63 6.37 14.73
CA GLU A 100 13.69 5.33 15.19
C GLU A 100 12.22 5.71 14.98
N SER A 101 11.85 6.96 15.29
CA SER A 101 10.50 7.49 15.08
C SER A 101 10.08 7.40 13.59
N ASN A 102 11.00 7.73 12.69
CA ASN A 102 10.76 7.66 11.26
C ASN A 102 10.65 6.21 10.80
N ILE A 103 11.54 5.31 11.23
CA ILE A 103 11.47 3.88 10.92
C ILE A 103 10.09 3.32 11.27
N ILE A 104 9.60 3.62 12.48
CA ILE A 104 8.29 3.14 12.93
C ILE A 104 7.17 3.73 12.08
N PHE A 105 7.20 5.03 11.79
CA PHE A 105 6.19 5.67 10.94
C PHE A 105 6.14 5.06 9.54
N TYR A 106 7.30 4.94 8.87
CA TYR A 106 7.40 4.31 7.55
C TYR A 106 6.96 2.84 7.57
N ALA A 107 7.33 2.09 8.61
CA ALA A 107 6.94 0.69 8.77
C ALA A 107 5.42 0.56 8.94
N ILE A 108 4.80 1.41 9.78
CA ILE A 108 3.33 1.44 9.94
C ILE A 108 2.66 1.70 8.59
N THR A 109 3.14 2.68 7.82
CA THR A 109 2.56 2.97 6.50
C THR A 109 2.74 1.80 5.52
N GLY A 110 3.94 1.24 5.43
CA GLY A 110 4.23 0.12 4.53
C GLY A 110 3.43 -1.14 4.87
N ILE A 111 3.31 -1.48 6.15
CA ILE A 111 2.53 -2.64 6.63
C ILE A 111 1.03 -2.41 6.39
N SER A 112 0.53 -1.20 6.66
CA SER A 112 -0.87 -0.83 6.37
C SER A 112 -1.19 -1.03 4.90
N PHE A 113 -0.32 -0.55 4.03
CA PHE A 113 -0.45 -0.67 2.59
C PHE A 113 -0.41 -2.14 2.14
N LEU A 114 0.55 -2.91 2.65
CA LEU A 114 0.68 -4.34 2.36
C LEU A 114 -0.57 -5.11 2.80
N GLY A 115 -1.14 -4.80 3.97
CA GLY A 115 -2.36 -5.44 4.46
C GLY A 115 -3.56 -5.19 3.53
N VAL A 116 -3.75 -3.95 3.10
CA VAL A 116 -4.79 -3.59 2.14
C VAL A 116 -4.55 -4.26 0.78
N GLN A 117 -3.30 -4.26 0.30
CA GLN A 117 -2.89 -4.97 -0.91
C GLN A 117 -3.28 -6.44 -0.87
N VAL A 118 -2.96 -7.17 0.20
CA VAL A 118 -3.30 -8.58 0.34
C VAL A 118 -4.80 -8.80 0.21
N ILE A 119 -5.62 -7.98 0.87
CA ILE A 119 -7.09 -8.06 0.79
C ILE A 119 -7.57 -7.82 -0.64
N LEU A 120 -7.06 -6.80 -1.31
CA LEU A 120 -7.43 -6.47 -2.68
C LEU A 120 -6.96 -7.53 -3.69
N TYR A 121 -5.79 -8.11 -3.48
CA TYR A 121 -5.25 -9.21 -4.27
C TYR A 121 -6.15 -10.44 -4.21
N VAL A 122 -6.52 -10.86 -2.99
CA VAL A 122 -7.43 -12.01 -2.79
C VAL A 122 -8.79 -11.73 -3.44
N ARG A 123 -9.33 -10.51 -3.30
CA ARG A 123 -10.59 -10.10 -3.95
C ARG A 123 -10.49 -10.12 -5.47
N MET A 124 -9.36 -9.67 -6.03
CA MET A 124 -9.10 -9.71 -7.47
C MET A 124 -9.07 -11.15 -7.98
N LEU A 125 -8.33 -12.04 -7.33
CA LEU A 125 -8.26 -13.46 -7.72
C LEU A 125 -9.61 -14.16 -7.66
N ARG A 126 -10.45 -13.83 -6.68
CA ARG A 126 -11.82 -14.37 -6.59
C ARG A 126 -12.71 -13.90 -7.74
N LYS A 127 -12.54 -12.64 -8.17
CA LYS A 127 -13.37 -12.05 -9.24
C LYS A 127 -12.87 -12.44 -10.64
N TYR A 128 -11.56 -12.58 -10.82
CA TYR A 128 -10.92 -12.92 -12.08
C TYR A 128 -9.95 -14.09 -11.87
N PRO A 129 -10.44 -15.33 -11.71
CA PRO A 129 -9.53 -16.46 -11.51
C PRO A 129 -8.55 -16.60 -12.70
N PRO A 130 -7.26 -16.89 -12.47
CA PRO A 130 -6.25 -16.99 -13.53
C PRO A 130 -6.54 -18.03 -14.62
N SER A 131 -7.41 -19.00 -14.33
CA SER A 131 -7.87 -20.05 -15.25
C SER A 131 -9.06 -19.65 -16.12
N ALA A 132 -9.70 -18.51 -15.86
CA ALA A 132 -10.78 -18.02 -16.72
C ALA A 132 -10.17 -17.48 -18.03
N LYS A 133 -10.66 -17.96 -19.17
CA LYS A 133 -10.38 -17.33 -20.47
C LYS A 133 -10.84 -15.87 -20.38
N MET A 134 -9.90 -14.94 -20.49
CA MET A 134 -10.23 -13.51 -20.53
C MET A 134 -10.91 -13.23 -21.88
N GLY A 135 -12.24 -13.21 -21.87
CA GLY A 135 -13.06 -12.70 -22.97
C GLY A 135 -13.07 -11.18 -23.01
#